data_AF-A0A7S3AK69-F1
#
_entry.id   AF-A0A7S3AK69-F1
#
_cell.length_a   1.000
_cell.length_b   1.000
_cell.length_c   1.000
_cell.angle_alpha   90.00
_cell.angle_beta   90.00
_cell.angle_gamma   90.00
#
_symmetry.space_group_name_H-M   'P 1'
#
loop_
_entity.id
_entity.type
_entity.pdbx_description
1 polymer ?
#
loop_
_entity_poly.entity_id
_entity_poly.type
_entity_poly.pdbx_seq_one_letter_code
_entity_poly.pdbx_strand_id
1 'polypeptide(L)'
;EVRVGGPGGASIAVMSIGFLLGSESDAVTLRGPRKDGVVRQFLSGVAWGALDFMIIDTPPGTSDEHMSLVSALSKQLSPRTDGALVVSTPQAVSLVDVRKELSFCRAHKLNVLGVVENMAAARVPLSQLRFHDASGVDVTTSALAELAALCPHLLHGTVGLDVFPAAEGGAAAMAAEWGVPLLGSVPLDRHIAAASDVGERCGAPAFEDMVSALLRITDMPVGAE
;
A
#
# COMPACT_ATOMS: atom_id res chain seq x y z
N GLU A 1 15.53 16.13 6.05
CA GLU A 1 15.65 15.07 5.04
C GLU A 1 16.63 14.06 5.57
N VAL A 2 16.30 12.78 5.47
CA VAL A 2 17.21 11.67 5.70
C VAL A 2 17.46 11.01 4.35
N ARG A 3 18.73 10.78 4.00
CA ARG A 3 19.12 10.14 2.73
C ARG A 3 19.83 8.83 3.01
N VAL A 4 19.39 7.77 2.36
CA VAL A 4 19.96 6.42 2.48
C VAL A 4 20.39 5.95 1.09
N GLY A 5 21.66 5.53 0.98
CA GLY A 5 22.18 4.91 -0.24
C GLY A 5 21.73 3.45 -0.34
N GLY A 6 21.33 3.04 -1.54
CA GLY A 6 20.98 1.68 -1.90
C GLY A 6 22.04 1.01 -2.77
N PRO A 7 21.86 -0.29 -3.09
CA PRO A 7 22.67 -0.98 -4.07
C PRO A 7 22.60 -0.30 -5.45
N GLY A 8 23.61 -0.50 -6.30
CA GLY A 8 23.58 -0.02 -7.70
C GLY A 8 23.72 1.51 -7.88
N GLY A 9 23.82 2.28 -6.80
CA GLY A 9 23.81 3.75 -6.86
C GLY A 9 22.42 4.36 -6.61
N ALA A 10 21.41 3.53 -6.36
CA ALA A 10 20.09 3.98 -5.92
C ALA A 10 20.19 4.81 -4.64
N SER A 11 19.27 5.73 -4.43
CA SER A 11 19.15 6.44 -3.15
C SER A 11 17.70 6.75 -2.83
N ILE A 12 17.37 6.70 -1.54
CA ILE A 12 16.05 7.09 -1.03
C ILE A 12 16.24 8.32 -0.16
N ALA A 13 15.47 9.36 -0.43
CA ALA A 13 15.36 10.55 0.40
C ALA A 13 13.99 10.55 1.08
N VAL A 14 13.96 10.80 2.39
CA VAL A 14 12.72 10.80 3.20
C VAL A 14 12.60 12.10 3.97
N MET A 15 11.39 12.65 4.00
CA MET A 15 10.99 13.72 4.90
C MET A 15 9.64 13.35 5.53
N SER A 16 9.52 13.54 6.84
CA SER A 16 8.29 13.34 7.58
C SER A 16 8.11 14.44 8.62
N ILE A 17 6.87 14.79 8.93
CA ILE A 17 6.55 15.68 10.05
C ILE A 17 7.04 15.10 11.38
N GLY A 18 7.14 13.77 11.49
CA GLY A 18 7.67 13.10 12.68
C GLY A 18 9.09 13.53 13.04
N PHE A 19 9.92 13.91 12.05
CA PHE A 19 11.27 14.41 12.31
C PHE A 19 11.31 15.80 12.96
N LEU A 20 10.19 16.53 12.95
CA LEU A 20 10.08 17.85 13.55
C LEU A 20 9.48 17.82 14.97
N LEU A 21 9.07 16.64 15.44
CA LEU A 21 8.50 16.44 16.77
C LEU A 21 9.59 16.28 17.82
N GLY A 22 9.30 16.68 19.05
CA GLY A 22 10.25 16.55 20.17
C GLY A 22 10.33 15.13 20.69
N SER A 23 9.25 14.35 20.53
CA SER A 23 9.18 12.93 20.85
C SER A 23 8.29 12.16 19.86
N GLU A 24 8.51 10.85 19.75
CA GLU A 24 7.66 9.95 18.94
C GLU A 24 6.21 9.86 19.45
N SER A 25 5.98 10.19 20.72
CA SER A 25 4.66 10.21 21.35
C SER A 25 3.89 11.52 21.18
N ASP A 26 4.50 12.54 20.55
CA ASP A 26 3.85 13.85 20.40
C ASP A 26 2.75 13.79 19.34
N ALA A 27 1.53 14.20 19.70
CA ALA A 27 0.43 14.29 18.75
C ALA A 27 0.60 15.48 17.80
N VAL A 28 0.61 15.22 16.49
CA VAL A 28 0.64 16.28 15.48
C VAL A 28 -0.74 16.92 15.35
N THR A 29 -0.93 18.10 15.95
CA THR A 29 -2.19 18.85 15.83
C THR A 29 -2.00 20.08 14.93
N LEU A 30 -1.84 19.86 13.63
CA LEU A 30 -1.82 20.93 12.63
C LEU A 30 -3.25 21.20 12.13
N ARG A 31 -3.66 22.47 12.04
CA ARG A 31 -5.01 22.86 11.59
C ARG A 31 -4.94 23.91 10.48
N GLY A 32 -5.82 23.77 9.48
CA GLY A 32 -6.08 24.75 8.42
C GLY A 32 -4.79 25.29 7.77
N PRO A 33 -4.54 26.62 7.79
CA PRO A 33 -3.41 27.25 7.07
C PRO A 33 -2.01 26.71 7.43
N ARG A 34 -1.85 26.15 8.64
CA ARG A 34 -0.58 25.55 9.05
C ARG A 34 -0.27 24.27 8.28
N LYS A 35 -1.30 23.50 7.89
CA LYS A 35 -1.15 22.29 7.06
C LYS A 35 -0.64 22.65 5.67
N ASP A 36 -1.26 23.64 5.04
CA ASP A 36 -0.85 24.15 3.72
C ASP A 36 0.59 24.65 3.71
N GLY A 37 0.97 25.37 4.78
CA GLY A 37 2.34 25.83 4.98
C GLY A 37 3.34 24.68 5.04
N VAL A 38 3.01 23.61 5.79
CA VAL A 38 3.86 22.41 5.88
C VAL A 38 3.98 21.70 4.53
N VAL A 39 2.87 21.50 3.81
CA VAL A 39 2.89 20.89 2.47
C VAL A 39 3.82 21.68 1.54
N ARG A 40 3.66 23.01 1.48
CA ARG A 40 4.54 23.86 0.67
C ARG A 40 5.99 23.78 1.12
N GLN A 41 6.25 23.78 2.42
CA GLN A 41 7.60 23.64 2.98
C GLN A 41 8.24 22.30 2.57
N PHE A 42 7.48 21.21 2.54
CA PHE A 42 8.00 19.91 2.09
C PHE A 42 8.30 19.90 0.60
N LEU A 43 7.44 20.52 -0.22
CA LEU A 43 7.63 20.54 -1.67
C LEU A 43 8.77 21.48 -2.12
N SER A 44 8.92 22.65 -1.51
CA SER A 44 9.88 23.67 -1.97
C SER A 44 11.01 24.01 -0.99
N GLY A 45 10.85 23.68 0.29
CA GLY A 45 11.84 23.99 1.34
C GLY A 45 12.83 22.85 1.64
N VAL A 46 12.65 21.68 1.02
CA VAL A 46 13.52 20.52 1.18
C VAL A 46 14.41 20.37 -0.05
N ALA A 47 15.70 20.08 0.19
CA ALA A 47 16.71 19.97 -0.85
C ALA A 47 16.71 18.59 -1.51
N TRP A 48 15.57 18.19 -2.09
CA TRP A 48 15.36 16.87 -2.71
C TRP A 48 16.40 16.51 -3.77
N GLY A 49 16.93 17.50 -4.50
CA GLY A 49 17.86 17.29 -5.61
C GLY A 49 17.15 16.73 -6.85
N ALA A 50 17.89 16.03 -7.71
CA ALA A 50 17.30 15.28 -8.81
C ALA A 50 16.67 13.99 -8.26
N LEU A 51 15.41 13.75 -8.63
CA LEU A 51 14.64 12.57 -8.26
C LEU A 51 14.03 11.95 -9.52
N ASP A 52 14.05 10.63 -9.62
CA ASP A 52 13.30 9.88 -10.62
C ASP A 52 11.83 9.72 -10.21
N PHE A 53 11.59 9.57 -8.91
CA PHE A 53 10.26 9.42 -8.32
C PHE A 53 10.13 10.26 -7.04
N MET A 54 8.96 10.86 -6.86
CA MET A 54 8.53 11.47 -5.60
C MET A 54 7.23 10.80 -5.14
N ILE A 55 7.33 9.99 -4.08
CA ILE A 55 6.18 9.34 -3.48
C ILE A 55 5.70 10.22 -2.32
N ILE A 56 4.41 10.55 -2.32
CA ILE A 56 3.78 11.35 -1.27
C ILE A 56 2.74 10.49 -0.58
N ASP A 57 3.03 10.10 0.66
CA ASP A 57 2.08 9.39 1.51
C ASP A 57 1.11 10.38 2.14
N THR A 58 -0.13 10.38 1.65
CA THR A 58 -1.18 11.29 2.10
C THR A 58 -2.02 10.65 3.20
N PRO A 59 -2.51 11.43 4.19
CA PRO A 59 -3.49 10.93 5.15
C PRO A 59 -4.71 10.28 4.45
N PRO A 60 -5.43 9.37 5.12
CA PRO A 60 -6.63 8.78 4.53
C PRO A 60 -7.78 9.81 4.41
N GLY A 61 -8.65 9.62 3.41
CA GLY A 61 -9.88 10.39 3.21
C GLY A 61 -9.67 11.72 2.46
N THR A 62 -10.75 12.30 1.92
CA THR A 62 -10.71 13.45 1.01
C THR A 62 -10.50 14.79 1.75
N SER A 63 -9.38 14.92 2.46
CA SER A 63 -9.03 16.03 3.35
C SER A 63 -8.40 17.24 2.63
N ASP A 64 -8.31 18.38 3.32
CA ASP A 64 -7.70 19.62 2.82
C ASP A 64 -6.25 19.41 2.34
N GLU A 65 -5.55 18.44 2.91
CA GLU A 65 -4.19 18.04 2.55
C GLU A 65 -4.05 17.63 1.08
N HIS A 66 -4.99 16.82 0.55
CA HIS A 66 -4.97 16.43 -0.86
C HIS A 66 -5.18 17.63 -1.76
N MET A 67 -6.08 18.54 -1.38
CA MET A 67 -6.32 19.78 -2.14
C MET A 67 -5.09 20.66 -2.19
N SER A 68 -4.40 20.82 -1.06
CA SER A 68 -3.20 21.63 -0.98
C SER A 68 -2.04 21.04 -1.79
N LEU A 69 -1.90 19.71 -1.80
CA LEU A 69 -0.94 19.01 -2.67
C LEU A 69 -1.27 19.18 -4.15
N VAL A 70 -2.49 18.85 -4.55
CA VAL A 70 -2.93 18.96 -5.96
C VAL A 70 -2.80 20.40 -6.45
N SER A 71 -3.20 21.38 -5.63
CA SER A 71 -3.05 22.80 -5.97
C SER A 71 -1.59 23.20 -6.15
N ALA A 72 -0.72 22.82 -5.21
CA ALA A 72 0.70 23.14 -5.24
C ALA A 72 1.44 22.50 -6.43
N LEU A 73 1.09 21.26 -6.78
CA LEU A 73 1.75 20.48 -7.83
C LEU A 73 1.07 20.57 -9.21
N SER A 74 -0.14 21.14 -9.30
CA SER A 74 -0.97 21.14 -10.52
C SER A 74 -0.27 21.55 -11.81
N LYS A 75 0.74 22.44 -11.73
CA LYS A 75 1.50 22.92 -12.89
C LYS A 75 2.67 22.02 -13.29
N GLN A 76 3.10 21.14 -12.38
CA GLN A 76 4.27 20.27 -12.53
C GLN A 76 3.86 18.85 -12.90
N LEU A 77 2.65 18.43 -12.53
CA LEU A 77 2.16 17.08 -12.82
C LEU A 77 1.92 16.89 -14.33
N SER A 78 2.61 15.90 -14.88
CA SER A 78 2.33 15.31 -16.18
C SER A 78 1.00 14.54 -16.12
N PRO A 79 0.01 14.88 -16.96
CA PRO A 79 -1.26 14.14 -17.00
C PRO A 79 -1.12 12.66 -17.41
N ARG A 80 0.04 12.28 -17.96
CA ARG A 80 0.31 10.92 -18.45
C ARG A 80 1.02 10.06 -17.40
N THR A 81 2.05 10.61 -16.77
CA THR A 81 2.99 9.83 -15.95
C THR A 81 2.84 10.09 -14.46
N ASP A 82 2.19 11.18 -14.06
CA ASP A 82 1.99 11.54 -12.65
C ASP A 82 0.52 11.41 -12.27
N GLY A 83 0.26 11.00 -11.03
CA GLY A 83 -1.10 10.80 -10.57
C GLY A 83 -1.19 10.14 -9.20
N ALA A 84 -2.41 9.77 -8.82
CA ALA A 84 -2.71 9.06 -7.59
C ALA A 84 -2.64 7.55 -7.80
N LEU A 85 -2.03 6.86 -6.84
CA LEU A 85 -2.22 5.44 -6.60
C LEU A 85 -3.23 5.28 -5.46
N VAL A 86 -4.35 4.62 -5.70
CA VAL A 86 -5.41 4.50 -4.68
C VAL A 86 -5.35 3.12 -4.05
N VAL A 87 -5.17 3.06 -2.74
CA VAL A 87 -5.08 1.81 -1.99
C VAL A 87 -6.42 1.54 -1.31
N SER A 88 -6.96 0.34 -1.53
CA SER A 88 -8.21 -0.15 -0.93
C SER A 88 -7.98 -1.42 -0.12
N THR A 89 -9.04 -1.94 0.49
CA THR A 89 -9.09 -3.27 1.11
C THR A 89 -10.46 -3.90 0.80
N PRO A 90 -10.63 -5.23 0.82
CA PRO A 90 -11.85 -5.88 0.29
C PRO A 90 -13.17 -5.53 1.02
N GLN A 91 -13.11 -4.93 2.20
CA GLN A 91 -14.28 -4.63 3.02
C GLN A 91 -15.14 -3.52 2.39
N ALA A 92 -16.46 -3.67 2.49
CA ALA A 92 -17.43 -2.70 1.97
C ALA A 92 -17.16 -1.26 2.43
N VAL A 93 -16.76 -1.06 3.69
CA VAL A 93 -16.50 0.28 4.26
C VAL A 93 -15.33 0.96 3.57
N SER A 94 -14.29 0.19 3.23
CA SER A 94 -13.10 0.67 2.52
C SER A 94 -13.43 1.05 1.08
N LEU A 95 -14.25 0.24 0.39
CA LEU A 95 -14.69 0.55 -0.98
C LEU A 95 -15.49 1.84 -1.05
N VAL A 96 -16.34 2.13 -0.06
CA VAL A 96 -17.08 3.40 0.00
C VAL A 96 -16.14 4.61 0.09
N ASP A 97 -15.07 4.52 0.87
CA ASP A 97 -14.09 5.60 1.00
C ASP A 97 -13.24 5.73 -0.26
N VAL A 98 -12.82 4.63 -0.88
CA VAL A 98 -12.11 4.66 -2.16
C VAL A 98 -12.95 5.25 -3.29
N ARG A 99 -14.26 5.01 -3.32
CA ARG A 99 -15.16 5.68 -4.28
C ARG A 99 -15.16 7.19 -4.11
N LYS A 100 -15.08 7.70 -2.87
CA LYS A 100 -14.94 9.14 -2.61
C LYS A 100 -13.60 9.66 -3.10
N GLU A 101 -12.50 8.92 -2.89
CA GLU A 101 -11.17 9.29 -3.41
C GLU A 101 -11.13 9.33 -4.94
N LEU A 102 -11.72 8.34 -5.62
CA LEU A 102 -11.80 8.34 -7.09
C LEU A 102 -12.64 9.52 -7.60
N SER A 103 -13.74 9.83 -6.91
CA SER A 103 -14.56 11.01 -7.21
C SER A 103 -13.77 12.31 -7.04
N PHE A 104 -12.99 12.42 -5.95
CA PHE A 104 -12.09 13.55 -5.69
C PHE A 104 -11.07 13.70 -6.82
N CYS A 105 -10.36 12.62 -7.18
CA CYS A 105 -9.39 12.64 -8.27
C CYS A 105 -10.02 13.13 -9.57
N ARG A 106 -11.21 12.62 -9.92
CA ARG A 106 -11.95 13.05 -11.12
C ARG A 106 -12.34 14.53 -11.07
N ALA A 107 -12.85 15.01 -9.93
CA ALA A 107 -13.26 16.40 -9.75
C ALA A 107 -12.09 17.38 -9.90
N HIS A 108 -10.90 16.97 -9.45
CA HIS A 108 -9.69 17.79 -9.49
C HIS A 108 -8.76 17.50 -10.67
N LYS A 109 -9.21 16.66 -11.62
CA LYS A 109 -8.45 16.26 -12.81
C LYS A 109 -7.09 15.64 -12.47
N LEU A 110 -7.01 14.98 -11.31
CA LEU A 110 -5.86 14.18 -10.93
C LEU A 110 -5.97 12.82 -11.63
N ASN A 111 -4.95 12.46 -12.41
CA ASN A 111 -4.89 11.16 -13.05
C ASN A 111 -4.83 10.06 -11.98
N VAL A 112 -5.54 8.95 -12.18
CA VAL A 112 -5.47 7.78 -11.30
C VAL A 112 -4.65 6.73 -12.02
N LEU A 113 -3.42 6.52 -11.54
CA LEU A 113 -2.49 5.54 -12.12
C LEU A 113 -3.00 4.11 -11.94
N GLY A 114 -3.75 3.87 -10.86
CA GLY A 114 -4.46 2.62 -10.64
C GLY A 114 -4.94 2.44 -9.20
N VAL A 115 -5.60 1.32 -8.98
CA VAL A 115 -6.07 0.86 -7.68
C VAL A 115 -5.25 -0.37 -7.24
N VAL A 116 -4.89 -0.43 -5.97
CA VAL A 116 -4.27 -1.60 -5.33
C VAL A 116 -5.19 -2.09 -4.22
N GLU A 117 -5.44 -3.40 -4.19
CA GLU A 117 -6.20 -4.03 -3.10
C GLU A 117 -5.27 -4.58 -2.04
N ASN A 118 -5.13 -3.88 -0.92
CA ASN A 118 -4.36 -4.34 0.22
C ASN A 118 -5.17 -5.36 1.05
N MET A 119 -4.46 -6.23 1.78
CA MET A 119 -5.05 -7.22 2.69
C MET A 119 -6.12 -8.13 2.04
N ALA A 120 -5.93 -8.52 0.77
CA ALA A 120 -6.96 -9.20 -0.02
C ALA A 120 -7.32 -10.60 0.55
N ALA A 121 -6.34 -11.49 0.61
CA ALA A 121 -6.50 -12.83 1.18
C ALA A 121 -5.26 -13.20 1.98
N ALA A 122 -5.42 -14.02 3.03
CA ALA A 122 -4.30 -14.63 3.73
C ALA A 122 -3.92 -15.93 3.03
N ARG A 123 -2.63 -16.13 2.76
CA ARG A 123 -2.09 -17.44 2.36
C ARG A 123 -1.01 -17.83 3.34
N VAL A 124 -1.14 -19.00 3.94
CA VAL A 124 -0.16 -19.51 4.90
C VAL A 124 0.14 -20.98 4.60
N PRO A 125 1.39 -21.44 4.78
CA PRO A 125 1.71 -22.86 4.75
C PRO A 125 0.81 -23.63 5.73
N LEU A 126 0.26 -24.77 5.31
CA LEU A 126 -0.63 -25.57 6.15
C LEU A 126 0.04 -25.98 7.48
N SER A 127 1.35 -26.25 7.42
CA SER A 127 2.17 -26.59 8.59
C SER A 127 2.28 -25.49 9.65
N GLN A 128 1.89 -24.25 9.34
CA GLN A 128 1.89 -23.12 10.26
C GLN A 128 0.52 -22.86 10.90
N LEU A 129 -0.51 -23.60 10.50
CA LEU A 129 -1.83 -23.50 11.09
C LEU A 129 -1.89 -24.18 12.45
N ARG A 130 -2.68 -23.59 13.35
CA ARG A 130 -3.08 -24.24 14.60
C ARG A 130 -4.47 -24.83 14.43
N PHE A 131 -4.64 -26.07 14.89
CA PHE A 131 -5.91 -26.78 14.83
C PHE A 131 -6.49 -26.86 16.23
N HIS A 132 -7.77 -26.52 16.37
CA HIS A 132 -8.50 -26.60 17.62
C HIS A 132 -9.70 -27.54 17.44
N ASP A 133 -10.01 -28.33 18.46
CA ASP A 133 -11.21 -29.16 18.45
C ASP A 133 -12.49 -28.33 18.76
N ALA A 134 -13.65 -28.98 18.80
CA ALA A 134 -14.92 -28.32 19.08
C ALA A 134 -15.00 -27.69 20.49
N SER A 135 -14.13 -28.09 21.42
CA SER A 135 -14.01 -27.49 22.75
C SER A 135 -12.99 -26.35 22.82
N GLY A 136 -12.27 -26.09 21.72
CA GLY A 136 -11.22 -25.07 21.62
C GLY A 136 -9.83 -25.54 22.06
N VAL A 137 -9.66 -26.82 22.39
CA VAL A 137 -8.36 -27.39 22.78
C VAL A 137 -7.44 -27.46 21.57
N ASP A 138 -6.19 -27.04 21.73
CA ASP A 138 -5.16 -27.14 20.68
C ASP A 138 -4.82 -28.61 20.43
N VAL A 139 -5.12 -29.07 19.21
CA VAL A 139 -4.89 -30.43 18.70
C VAL A 139 -3.98 -30.43 17.48
N THR A 140 -3.16 -29.38 17.31
CA THR A 140 -2.31 -29.17 16.13
C THR A 140 -1.41 -30.38 15.84
N THR A 141 -0.80 -30.96 16.87
CA THR A 141 0.14 -32.08 16.69
C THR A 141 -0.57 -33.33 16.16
N SER A 142 -1.72 -33.70 16.73
CA SER A 142 -2.48 -34.87 16.28
C SER A 142 -3.10 -34.64 14.90
N ALA A 143 -3.65 -33.44 14.65
CA ALA A 143 -4.22 -33.09 13.35
C ALA A 143 -3.18 -33.14 12.22
N LEU A 144 -1.98 -32.60 12.44
CA LEU A 144 -0.90 -32.68 11.45
C LEU A 144 -0.40 -34.11 11.24
N ALA A 145 -0.35 -34.94 12.30
CA ALA A 145 0.01 -36.36 12.17
C ALA A 145 -1.03 -37.16 11.36
N GLU A 146 -2.32 -36.91 11.58
CA GLU A 146 -3.39 -37.51 10.78
C GLU A 146 -3.32 -37.06 9.31
N LEU A 147 -3.10 -35.77 9.06
CA LEU A 147 -2.90 -35.25 7.70
C LEU A 147 -1.67 -35.87 7.04
N ALA A 148 -0.59 -36.09 7.77
CA ALA A 148 0.60 -36.79 7.26
C ALA A 148 0.29 -38.23 6.83
N ALA A 149 -0.53 -38.94 7.62
CA ALA A 149 -0.90 -40.32 7.36
C ALA A 149 -1.89 -40.47 6.18
N LEU A 150 -2.84 -39.54 6.05
CA LEU A 150 -3.92 -39.62 5.06
C LEU A 150 -3.57 -38.90 3.76
N CYS A 151 -3.00 -37.69 3.85
CA CYS A 151 -2.79 -36.78 2.72
C CYS A 151 -1.46 -36.01 2.84
N PRO A 152 -0.29 -36.70 2.81
CA PRO A 152 1.01 -36.08 3.07
C PRO A 152 1.36 -34.95 2.08
N HIS A 153 0.86 -35.02 0.85
CA HIS A 153 1.05 -33.99 -0.16
C HIS A 153 0.49 -32.61 0.24
N LEU A 154 -0.53 -32.57 1.11
CA LEU A 154 -1.12 -31.31 1.58
C LEU A 154 -0.23 -30.57 2.59
N LEU A 155 0.69 -31.26 3.27
CA LEU A 155 1.59 -30.63 4.25
C LEU A 155 2.56 -29.62 3.63
N HIS A 156 2.82 -29.76 2.33
CA HIS A 156 3.66 -28.83 1.55
C HIS A 156 2.83 -27.74 0.84
N GLY A 157 1.51 -27.78 0.99
CA GLY A 157 0.59 -26.81 0.40
C GLY A 157 0.41 -25.56 1.25
N THR A 158 -0.20 -24.56 0.63
CA THR A 158 -0.67 -23.33 1.30
C THR A 158 -2.19 -23.36 1.42
N VAL A 159 -2.71 -22.91 2.54
CA VAL A 159 -4.14 -22.69 2.77
C VAL A 159 -4.44 -21.20 2.54
N GLY A 160 -5.48 -20.93 1.76
CA GLY A 160 -6.02 -19.60 1.53
C GLY A 160 -7.22 -19.33 2.44
N LEU A 161 -7.28 -18.13 3.01
CA LEU A 161 -8.43 -17.64 3.76
C LEU A 161 -8.80 -16.24 3.26
N ASP A 162 -10.05 -16.08 2.84
CA ASP A 162 -10.64 -14.77 2.61
C ASP A 162 -10.97 -14.16 3.97
N VAL A 163 -10.02 -13.40 4.51
CA VAL A 163 -10.13 -12.75 5.83
C VAL A 163 -11.30 -11.77 5.83
N PHE A 164 -11.53 -11.14 4.68
CA PHE A 164 -12.64 -10.25 4.45
C PHE A 164 -13.37 -10.69 3.18
N PRO A 165 -14.67 -11.02 3.26
CA PRO A 165 -15.43 -11.32 2.06
C PRO A 165 -15.47 -10.06 1.18
N ALA A 166 -15.08 -10.20 -0.09
CA ALA A 166 -15.09 -9.11 -1.04
C ALA A 166 -16.53 -8.63 -1.26
N ALA A 167 -16.86 -7.45 -0.74
CA ALA A 167 -18.14 -6.83 -1.00
C ALA A 167 -18.18 -6.39 -2.48
N GLU A 168 -19.27 -6.70 -3.19
CA GLU A 168 -19.50 -6.23 -4.57
C GLU A 168 -18.37 -6.55 -5.58
N GLY A 169 -17.59 -7.61 -5.34
CA GLY A 169 -16.45 -7.97 -6.20
C GLY A 169 -15.16 -7.19 -5.92
N GLY A 170 -15.09 -6.48 -4.78
CA GLY A 170 -13.87 -5.88 -4.26
C GLY A 170 -13.36 -4.70 -5.09
N ALA A 171 -12.05 -4.43 -4.95
CA ALA A 171 -11.41 -3.34 -5.67
C ALA A 171 -11.40 -3.56 -7.19
N ALA A 172 -11.38 -4.82 -7.64
CA ALA A 172 -11.39 -5.17 -9.07
C ALA A 172 -12.67 -4.69 -9.77
N ALA A 173 -13.84 -4.98 -9.19
CA ALA A 173 -15.12 -4.56 -9.74
C ALA A 173 -15.26 -3.03 -9.74
N MET A 174 -14.87 -2.38 -8.64
CA MET A 174 -14.86 -0.92 -8.53
C MET A 174 -13.90 -0.27 -9.56
N ALA A 175 -12.70 -0.81 -9.74
CA ALA A 175 -11.73 -0.29 -10.69
C ALA A 175 -12.29 -0.35 -12.13
N ALA A 176 -12.92 -1.47 -12.50
CA ALA A 176 -13.57 -1.64 -13.78
C ALA A 176 -14.74 -0.66 -13.99
N GLU A 177 -15.57 -0.46 -12.97
CA GLU A 177 -16.69 0.50 -12.99
C GLU A 177 -16.21 1.94 -13.25
N TRP A 178 -15.07 2.32 -12.67
CA TRP A 178 -14.49 3.66 -12.80
C TRP A 178 -13.55 3.82 -14.00
N GLY A 179 -13.32 2.75 -14.76
CA GLY A 179 -12.40 2.76 -15.91
C GLY A 179 -10.94 2.99 -15.52
N VAL A 180 -10.54 2.57 -14.32
CA VAL A 180 -9.16 2.68 -13.80
C VAL A 180 -8.53 1.29 -13.70
N PRO A 181 -7.21 1.16 -13.89
CA PRO A 181 -6.56 -0.15 -13.83
C PRO A 181 -6.44 -0.65 -12.39
N LEU A 182 -6.70 -1.95 -12.18
CA LEU A 182 -6.28 -2.65 -10.97
C LEU A 182 -4.82 -3.09 -11.16
N LEU A 183 -3.91 -2.60 -10.32
CA LEU A 183 -2.48 -2.92 -10.43
C LEU A 183 -2.11 -4.25 -9.78
N GLY A 184 -2.90 -4.68 -8.80
CA GLY A 184 -2.70 -5.94 -8.09
C GLY A 184 -3.35 -5.96 -6.72
N SER A 185 -3.15 -7.09 -6.04
CA SER A 185 -3.64 -7.32 -4.68
C SER A 185 -2.48 -7.77 -3.78
N VAL A 186 -2.36 -7.17 -2.60
CA VAL A 186 -1.39 -7.55 -1.57
C VAL A 186 -2.06 -8.50 -0.58
N PRO A 187 -1.52 -9.69 -0.33
CA PRO A 187 -2.09 -10.62 0.63
C PRO A 187 -1.91 -10.12 2.07
N LEU A 188 -2.77 -10.59 2.98
CA LEU A 188 -2.52 -10.46 4.41
C LEU A 188 -1.42 -11.45 4.81
N ASP A 189 -0.19 -10.97 4.90
CA ASP A 189 0.99 -11.79 5.17
C ASP A 189 1.80 -11.25 6.37
N ARG A 190 2.07 -12.14 7.33
CA ARG A 190 2.86 -11.83 8.53
C ARG A 190 4.30 -11.46 8.22
N HIS A 191 4.88 -11.96 7.13
CA HIS A 191 6.24 -11.64 6.73
C HIS A 191 6.33 -10.21 6.20
N ILE A 192 5.30 -9.75 5.48
CA ILE A 192 5.17 -8.34 5.06
C ILE A 192 5.05 -7.44 6.30
N ALA A 193 4.17 -7.80 7.25
CA ALA A 193 3.98 -7.03 8.48
C ALA A 193 5.28 -6.95 9.31
N ALA A 194 5.93 -8.10 9.57
CA ALA A 194 7.14 -8.15 10.37
C ALA A 194 8.29 -7.35 9.75
N ALA A 195 8.48 -7.44 8.42
CA ALA A 195 9.48 -6.65 7.73
C ALA A 195 9.18 -5.14 7.81
N SER A 196 7.90 -4.76 7.69
CA SER A 196 7.46 -3.36 7.83
C SER A 196 7.76 -2.81 9.23
N ASP A 197 7.49 -3.58 10.29
CA ASP A 197 7.70 -3.15 11.68
C ASP A 197 9.17 -2.85 12.01
N VAL A 198 10.11 -3.56 11.35
CA VAL A 198 11.55 -3.37 11.54
C VAL A 198 12.20 -2.50 10.46
N GLY A 199 11.42 -2.02 9.48
CA GLY A 199 11.91 -1.17 8.39
C GLY A 199 12.75 -1.91 7.33
N GLU A 200 12.53 -3.20 7.15
CA GLU A 200 13.22 -4.04 6.16
C GLU A 200 12.38 -4.30 4.90
N ARG A 201 13.04 -4.63 3.79
CA ARG A 201 12.36 -5.05 2.56
C ARG A 201 11.80 -6.46 2.72
N CYS A 202 10.50 -6.63 2.51
CA CYS A 202 9.83 -7.93 2.66
C CYS A 202 10.02 -8.90 1.48
N GLY A 203 10.40 -8.42 0.29
CA GLY A 203 10.65 -9.25 -0.90
C GLY A 203 9.44 -10.05 -1.40
N ALA A 204 8.21 -9.64 -1.06
CA ALA A 204 7.02 -10.37 -1.46
C ALA A 204 6.76 -10.20 -2.97
N PRO A 205 6.55 -11.29 -3.75
CA PRO A 205 6.34 -11.22 -5.20
C PRO A 205 5.19 -10.30 -5.63
N ALA A 206 4.16 -10.17 -4.78
CA ALA A 206 3.04 -9.27 -5.02
C ALA A 206 3.49 -7.81 -5.26
N PHE A 207 4.59 -7.36 -4.64
CA PHE A 207 5.13 -6.02 -4.87
C PHE A 207 5.88 -5.91 -6.20
N GLU A 208 6.57 -6.95 -6.65
CA GLU A 208 7.35 -6.94 -7.90
C GLU A 208 6.45 -6.73 -9.12
N ASP A 209 5.30 -7.42 -9.15
CA ASP A 209 4.30 -7.28 -10.22
C ASP A 209 3.72 -5.86 -10.26
N MET A 210 3.39 -5.29 -9.10
CA MET A 210 2.84 -3.94 -8.98
C MET A 210 3.88 -2.87 -9.36
N VAL A 211 5.12 -3.00 -8.90
CA VAL A 211 6.22 -2.11 -9.29
C VAL A 211 6.42 -2.17 -10.80
N SER A 212 6.45 -3.37 -11.37
CA SER A 212 6.57 -3.56 -12.83
C SER A 212 5.41 -2.91 -13.59
N ALA A 213 4.18 -2.96 -13.06
CA ALA A 213 3.03 -2.27 -13.64
C ALA A 213 3.17 -0.74 -13.58
N LEU A 214 3.59 -0.20 -12.43
CA LEU A 214 3.82 1.23 -12.25
C LEU A 214 4.91 1.75 -13.17
N LEU A 215 6.05 1.07 -13.27
CA LEU A 215 7.16 1.46 -14.14
C LEU A 215 6.74 1.54 -15.62
N ARG A 216 5.85 0.64 -16.07
CA ARG A 216 5.27 0.71 -17.42
C ARG A 216 4.36 1.92 -17.61
N ILE A 217 3.58 2.27 -16.60
CA ILE A 217 2.66 3.41 -16.66
C ILE A 217 3.43 4.74 -16.66
N THR A 218 4.52 4.82 -15.90
CA THR A 218 5.35 6.03 -15.79
C THR A 218 6.39 6.17 -16.92
N ASP A 219 6.33 5.32 -17.95
CA ASP A 219 7.27 5.27 -19.08
C ASP A 219 8.76 5.15 -18.65
N MET A 220 9.02 4.53 -17.50
CA MET A 220 10.37 4.33 -16.99
C MET A 220 10.93 2.98 -17.46
N PRO A 221 12.22 2.91 -17.84
CA PRO A 221 12.83 1.66 -18.29
C PRO A 221 12.80 0.62 -17.17
N VAL A 222 12.31 -0.58 -17.50
CA VAL A 222 12.37 -1.76 -16.62
C VAL A 222 13.86 -2.11 -16.42
N GLY A 223 14.38 -1.95 -15.20
CA GLY A 223 15.80 -2.16 -14.87
C GLY A 223 16.57 -0.92 -14.42
N ALA A 224 15.89 0.21 -14.16
CA ALA A 224 16.44 1.30 -13.35
C ALA A 224 16.44 0.87 -11.87
N GLU A 225 17.32 -0.07 -11.51
CA GLU A 225 17.61 -0.46 -10.12
C GLU A 225 18.54 0.52 -9.43
#